data_AF-A0A4Q4CJQ2-F1
#
_entry.id   AF-A0A4Q4CJQ2-F1
#
_cell.length_a   1.000
_cell.length_b   1.000
_cell.length_c   1.000
_cell.angle_alpha   90.00
_cell.angle_beta   90.00
_cell.angle_gamma   90.00
#
_symmetry.space_group_name_H-M   'P 1'
#
loop_
_entity.id
_entity.type
_entity.pdbx_description
1 polymer ?
#
loop_
_entity_poly.entity_id
_entity_poly.type
_entity_poly.pdbx_seq_one_letter_code
_entity_poly.pdbx_strand_id
1 'polypeptide(L)'
;TDEEAWRLSVGSMMGRMMGDYFLPLLSQFGFKDYLKHSPEVPDSDVTVEYCARRNWLVGSPKTVAERLESIYEEVGGFGQLLVFGFDYQDNPGAWKNSLRLLQQEVLPRVSHLTPKAPVAAPGPALAAAQ
;
A
#
# COMPACT_ATOMS: atom_id res chain seq x y z
N THR A 1 3.02 -15.70 -7.06
CA THR A 1 4.27 -15.66 -6.25
C THR A 1 4.64 -14.21 -6.02
N ASP A 2 5.65 -13.93 -5.21
CA ASP A 2 6.12 -12.56 -4.98
C ASP A 2 6.65 -11.92 -6.27
N GLU A 3 7.41 -12.69 -7.06
CA GLU A 3 7.94 -12.26 -8.35
C GLU A 3 6.83 -11.91 -9.36
N GLU A 4 5.79 -12.75 -9.46
CA GLU A 4 4.67 -12.48 -10.36
C GLU A 4 3.87 -11.25 -9.91
N ALA A 5 3.65 -11.10 -8.60
CA ALA A 5 2.98 -9.92 -8.04
C ALA A 5 3.79 -8.64 -8.30
N TRP A 6 5.11 -8.70 -8.19
CA TRP A 6 6.01 -7.60 -8.55
C TRP A 6 5.88 -7.22 -10.02
N ARG A 7 5.97 -8.20 -10.93
CA ARG A 7 5.85 -8.00 -12.37
C ARG A 7 4.51 -7.36 -12.76
N LEU A 8 3.41 -7.82 -12.14
CA LEU A 8 2.05 -7.31 -12.40
C LEU A 8 1.71 -5.99 -11.71
N SER A 9 2.59 -5.47 -10.85
CA SER A 9 2.40 -4.18 -10.15
C SER A 9 3.42 -3.14 -10.64
N VAL A 10 4.69 -3.29 -10.24
CA VAL A 10 5.79 -2.39 -10.61
C VAL A 10 5.97 -2.32 -12.12
N GLY A 11 5.86 -3.47 -12.81
CA GLY A 11 5.95 -3.54 -14.27
C GLY A 11 4.65 -3.19 -15.01
N SER A 12 3.65 -2.62 -14.32
CA SER A 12 2.29 -2.42 -14.85
C SER A 12 1.73 -1.06 -14.40
N MET A 13 0.40 -0.94 -14.35
CA MET A 13 -0.32 0.32 -14.17
C MET A 13 -0.10 0.97 -12.80
N MET A 14 0.22 0.20 -11.76
CA MET A 14 0.65 0.75 -10.47
C MET A 14 2.00 1.45 -10.61
N GLY A 15 2.97 0.80 -11.25
CA GLY A 15 4.29 1.38 -11.49
C GLY A 15 4.22 2.61 -12.40
N ARG A 16 3.41 2.54 -13.46
CA ARG A 16 3.15 3.68 -14.34
C ARG A 16 2.55 4.87 -13.60
N MET A 17 1.45 4.66 -12.85
CA MET A 17 0.81 5.73 -12.07
C MET A 17 1.81 6.35 -11.07
N MET A 18 2.57 5.50 -10.38
CA MET A 18 3.56 5.96 -9.40
C MET A 18 4.68 6.78 -10.04
N GLY A 19 5.25 6.29 -11.15
CA GLY A 19 6.40 6.91 -11.82
C GLY A 19 6.05 8.11 -12.67
N ASP A 20 5.01 8.01 -13.50
CA ASP A 20 4.65 9.05 -14.48
C ASP A 20 3.88 10.21 -13.83
N TYR A 21 3.20 9.96 -12.71
CA TYR A 21 2.30 10.95 -12.09
C TYR A 21 2.62 11.20 -10.62
N PHE A 22 2.54 10.19 -9.76
CA PHE A 22 2.50 10.44 -8.31
C PHE A 22 3.83 10.94 -7.75
N LEU A 23 4.96 10.30 -8.08
CA LEU A 23 6.28 10.75 -7.61
C LEU A 23 6.66 12.15 -8.15
N PRO A 24 6.47 12.47 -9.44
CA PRO A 24 6.65 13.83 -9.95
C PRO A 24 5.79 14.86 -9.20
N LEU A 25 4.52 14.52 -8.93
CA LEU A 25 3.61 15.40 -8.19
C LEU A 25 4.11 15.66 -6.77
N LEU A 26 4.43 14.61 -6.01
CA LEU A 26 4.89 14.75 -4.63
C LEU A 26 6.21 15.52 -4.52
N SER A 27 7.09 15.38 -5.53
CA SER A 27 8.33 16.17 -5.63
C SER A 27 8.09 17.67 -5.73
N GLN A 28 6.95 18.13 -6.27
CA GLN A 28 6.66 19.57 -6.34
C GLN A 28 6.31 20.18 -4.98
N PHE A 29 5.89 19.35 -4.01
CA PHE A 29 5.41 19.82 -2.70
C PHE A 29 6.30 19.37 -1.53
N GLY A 30 7.44 18.71 -1.80
CA GLY A 30 8.30 18.15 -0.74
C GLY A 30 7.67 16.94 -0.03
N PHE A 31 6.67 16.28 -0.62
CA PHE A 31 5.91 15.22 0.04
C PHE A 31 6.54 13.82 -0.07
N LYS A 32 7.72 13.72 -0.68
CA LYS A 32 8.49 12.46 -0.69
C LYS A 32 8.88 12.01 0.72
N ASP A 33 8.98 12.92 1.67
CA ASP A 33 9.29 12.60 3.07
C ASP A 33 8.30 11.61 3.68
N TYR A 34 7.02 11.67 3.30
CA TYR A 34 5.99 10.75 3.80
C TYR A 34 6.09 9.34 3.24
N LEU A 35 6.89 9.13 2.18
CA LEU A 35 7.12 7.80 1.61
C LEU A 35 8.33 7.10 2.23
N LYS A 36 9.20 7.85 2.91
CA LYS A 36 10.46 7.35 3.45
C LYS A 36 10.24 6.63 4.77
N HIS A 37 11.04 5.59 4.99
CA HIS A 37 11.11 4.91 6.29
C HIS A 37 12.00 5.64 7.31
N SER A 38 12.79 6.62 6.86
CA SER A 38 13.72 7.40 7.69
C SER A 38 13.99 8.76 7.01
N PRO A 39 14.16 9.85 7.79
CA PRO A 39 14.53 11.16 7.25
C PRO A 39 15.90 11.18 6.55
N GLU A 40 16.76 10.19 6.79
CA GLU A 40 18.10 10.09 6.18
C GLU A 40 18.07 9.63 4.73
N VAL A 41 16.94 9.08 4.25
CA VAL A 41 16.82 8.61 2.87
C VAL A 41 16.74 9.80 1.92
N PRO A 42 17.62 9.92 0.92
CA PRO A 42 17.56 11.01 -0.04
C PRO A 42 16.35 10.84 -0.98
N ASP A 43 15.81 11.95 -1.47
CA ASP A 43 14.67 11.96 -2.41
C ASP A 43 14.94 11.21 -3.72
N SER A 44 16.20 11.07 -4.10
CA SER A 44 16.66 10.32 -5.27
C SER A 44 16.38 8.82 -5.15
N ASP A 45 16.34 8.30 -3.93
CA ASP A 45 16.17 6.87 -3.66
C ASP A 45 14.69 6.49 -3.60
N VAL A 46 13.79 7.48 -3.55
CA VAL A 46 12.34 7.28 -3.58
C VAL A 46 11.89 7.03 -5.02
N THR A 47 12.17 5.82 -5.50
CA THR A 47 11.74 5.29 -6.82
C THR A 47 10.45 4.49 -6.73
N VAL A 48 9.91 4.05 -7.88
CA VAL A 48 8.76 3.14 -7.92
C VAL A 48 9.06 1.83 -7.18
N GLU A 49 10.24 1.25 -7.40
CA GLU A 49 10.69 0.01 -6.74
C GLU A 49 10.86 0.19 -5.24
N TYR A 50 11.37 1.34 -4.81
CA TYR A 50 11.43 1.69 -3.38
C TYR A 50 10.03 1.65 -2.78
N CYS A 51 9.07 2.33 -3.42
CA CYS A 51 7.70 2.39 -2.93
C CYS A 51 7.00 1.04 -2.94
N ALA A 52 7.24 0.22 -3.95
CA ALA A 52 6.70 -1.14 -4.01
C ALA A 52 7.21 -2.05 -2.89
N ARG A 53 8.49 -1.88 -2.49
CA ARG A 53 9.07 -2.64 -1.38
C ARG A 53 8.59 -2.18 -0.01
N ARG A 54 8.38 -0.87 0.16
CA ARG A 54 8.18 -0.25 1.48
C ARG A 54 6.73 0.13 1.77
N ASN A 55 6.01 0.63 0.77
CA ASN A 55 4.69 1.24 0.96
C ASN A 55 3.55 0.37 0.44
N TRP A 56 3.82 -0.62 -0.44
CA TRP A 56 2.77 -1.43 -1.06
C TRP A 56 2.63 -2.83 -0.44
N LEU A 57 1.39 -3.31 -0.43
CA LEU A 57 1.05 -4.68 -0.09
C LEU A 57 1.05 -5.55 -1.35
N VAL A 58 2.25 -5.88 -1.85
CA VAL A 58 2.45 -6.67 -3.06
C VAL A 58 3.25 -7.92 -2.73
N GLY A 59 2.74 -9.08 -3.14
CA GLY A 59 3.41 -10.36 -2.96
C GLY A 59 2.48 -11.55 -3.23
N SER A 60 2.92 -12.74 -2.86
CA SER A 60 2.08 -13.92 -2.72
C SER A 60 1.04 -13.72 -1.60
N PRO A 61 -0.03 -14.55 -1.55
CA PRO A 61 -1.01 -14.47 -0.47
C PRO A 61 -0.41 -14.57 0.93
N LYS A 62 0.65 -15.36 1.11
CA LYS A 62 1.40 -15.45 2.36
C LYS A 62 2.06 -14.12 2.70
N THR A 63 2.86 -13.57 1.77
CA THR A 63 3.58 -12.30 1.97
C THR A 63 2.63 -11.14 2.25
N VAL A 64 1.48 -11.09 1.56
CA VAL A 64 0.48 -10.03 1.79
C VAL A 64 -0.18 -10.17 3.17
N ALA A 65 -0.49 -11.40 3.62
CA ALA A 65 -1.04 -11.64 4.96
C ALA A 65 -0.05 -11.21 6.05
N GLU A 66 1.22 -11.59 5.95
CA GLU A 66 2.27 -11.21 6.91
C GLU A 66 2.46 -9.69 6.99
N ARG A 67 2.45 -9.00 5.85
CA ARG A 67 2.53 -7.52 5.84
C ARG A 67 1.28 -6.86 6.40
N LEU A 68 0.09 -7.40 6.12
CA LEU A 68 -1.16 -6.90 6.69
C LEU A 68 -1.14 -7.04 8.22
N GLU A 69 -0.69 -8.17 8.75
CA GLU A 69 -0.53 -8.37 10.20
C GLU A 69 0.47 -7.37 10.81
N SER A 70 1.61 -7.13 10.16
CA SER A 70 2.60 -6.14 10.60
C SER A 70 1.99 -4.75 10.69
N ILE A 71 1.37 -4.28 9.60
CA ILE A 71 0.74 -2.95 9.56
C ILE A 71 -0.38 -2.86 10.60
N TYR A 72 -1.17 -3.92 10.74
CA TYR A 72 -2.26 -3.98 11.70
C TYR A 72 -1.76 -3.77 13.13
N GLU A 73 -0.67 -4.43 13.53
CA GLU A 73 -0.09 -4.23 14.87
C GLU A 73 0.56 -2.84 15.00
N GLU A 74 1.30 -2.38 13.99
CA GLU A 74 1.98 -1.09 13.97
C GLU A 74 1.01 0.10 14.16
N VAL A 75 -0.19 0.04 13.56
CA VAL A 75 -1.18 1.12 13.63
C VAL A 75 -2.22 0.91 14.75
N GLY A 76 -2.13 -0.19 15.50
CA GLY A 76 -3.08 -0.53 16.57
C GLY A 76 -4.41 -1.13 16.10
N GLY A 77 -4.51 -1.52 14.83
CA GLY A 77 -5.63 -2.22 14.22
C GLY A 77 -6.54 -1.33 13.36
N PHE A 78 -7.29 -1.97 12.46
CA PHE A 78 -8.29 -1.32 11.61
C PHE A 78 -9.44 -2.28 11.28
N GLY A 79 -10.63 -1.74 11.04
CA GLY A 79 -11.83 -2.57 10.79
C GLY A 79 -12.05 -2.96 9.33
N GLN A 80 -11.44 -2.24 8.38
CA GLN A 80 -11.71 -2.42 6.94
C GLN A 80 -10.43 -2.23 6.13
N LEU A 81 -10.28 -3.02 5.07
CA LEU A 81 -9.23 -2.86 4.07
C LEU A 81 -9.81 -2.24 2.81
N LEU A 82 -9.38 -1.03 2.48
CA LEU A 82 -9.76 -0.37 1.23
C LEU A 82 -8.71 -0.68 0.15
N VAL A 83 -9.10 -1.40 -0.89
CA VAL A 83 -8.19 -1.76 -1.98
C VAL A 83 -8.15 -0.65 -3.02
N PHE A 84 -6.96 -0.12 -3.30
CA PHE A 84 -6.77 0.89 -4.34
C PHE A 84 -6.69 0.22 -5.72
N GLY A 85 -7.69 0.46 -6.57
CA GLY A 85 -7.73 0.04 -7.97
C GLY A 85 -7.07 1.04 -8.91
N PHE A 86 -6.44 0.53 -9.97
CA PHE A 86 -5.79 1.30 -11.03
C PHE A 86 -6.43 0.95 -12.38
N ASP A 87 -6.00 1.61 -13.45
CA ASP A 87 -6.51 1.37 -14.80
C ASP A 87 -6.04 0.04 -15.39
N TYR A 88 -6.65 -1.06 -14.97
CA TYR A 88 -6.34 -2.41 -15.46
C TYR A 88 -7.06 -2.78 -16.76
N GLN A 89 -7.46 -1.81 -17.60
CA GLN A 89 -8.21 -2.09 -18.84
C GLN A 89 -7.48 -3.06 -19.79
N ASP A 90 -6.16 -2.96 -19.90
CA ASP A 90 -5.36 -3.82 -20.80
C ASP A 90 -5.19 -5.25 -20.27
N ASN A 91 -5.29 -5.45 -18.95
CA ASN A 91 -5.17 -6.76 -18.32
C ASN A 91 -6.11 -6.90 -17.11
N PRO A 92 -7.44 -6.95 -17.34
CA PRO A 92 -8.41 -7.05 -16.26
C PRO A 92 -8.35 -8.42 -15.55
N GLY A 93 -7.79 -9.44 -16.22
CA GLY A 93 -7.61 -10.77 -15.66
C GLY A 93 -6.65 -10.78 -14.46
N ALA A 94 -5.52 -10.07 -14.55
CA ALA A 94 -4.57 -9.93 -13.45
C ALA A 94 -5.22 -9.28 -12.22
N TRP A 95 -5.97 -8.20 -12.42
CA TRP A 95 -6.70 -7.52 -11.35
C TRP A 95 -7.75 -8.40 -10.68
N LYS A 96 -8.61 -9.05 -11.47
CA LYS A 96 -9.64 -9.96 -10.95
C LYS A 96 -9.02 -11.13 -10.18
N ASN A 97 -7.93 -11.70 -10.68
CA ASN A 97 -7.21 -12.75 -9.98
C ASN A 97 -6.61 -12.25 -8.66
N SER A 98 -6.03 -11.05 -8.63
CA SER A 98 -5.52 -10.42 -7.39
C SER A 98 -6.63 -10.28 -6.34
N LEU A 99 -7.79 -9.75 -6.73
CA LEU A 99 -8.95 -9.63 -5.83
C LEU A 99 -9.48 -10.99 -5.34
N ARG A 100 -9.50 -11.99 -6.23
CA ARG A 100 -9.87 -13.37 -5.86
C ARG A 100 -8.90 -13.93 -4.82
N LEU A 101 -7.58 -13.78 -5.03
CA LEU A 101 -6.55 -14.23 -4.09
C LEU A 101 -6.66 -13.50 -2.75
N LEU A 102 -6.90 -12.19 -2.77
CA LEU A 102 -7.14 -11.40 -1.55
C LEU A 102 -8.32 -12.00 -0.77
N GLN A 103 -9.47 -12.18 -1.42
CA GLN A 103 -10.68 -12.71 -0.78
C GLN A 103 -10.53 -14.15 -0.29
N GLN A 104 -9.97 -15.04 -1.11
CA GLN A 104 -10.01 -16.49 -0.88
C GLN A 104 -8.80 -17.01 -0.12
N GLU A 105 -7.66 -16.31 -0.15
CA GLU A 105 -6.40 -16.82 0.41
C GLU A 105 -5.77 -15.89 1.45
N VAL A 106 -5.92 -14.57 1.32
CA VAL A 106 -5.34 -13.61 2.28
C VAL A 106 -6.29 -13.36 3.45
N LEU A 107 -7.55 -12.96 3.20
CA LEU A 107 -8.51 -12.65 4.26
C LEU A 107 -8.71 -13.80 5.27
N PRO A 108 -8.76 -15.08 4.87
CA PRO A 108 -8.84 -16.18 5.83
C PRO A 108 -7.60 -16.33 6.73
N ARG A 109 -6.42 -15.87 6.30
CA ARG A 109 -5.19 -15.94 7.12
C ARG A 109 -5.22 -14.90 8.23
N VAL A 110 -5.77 -13.74 7.93
CA VAL A 110 -5.86 -12.60 8.85
C VAL A 110 -7.21 -12.49 9.56
N SER A 111 -8.09 -13.49 9.44
CA SER A 111 -9.45 -13.44 10.03
C SER A 111 -9.45 -13.47 11.56
N HIS A 112 -8.31 -13.81 12.17
CA HIS A 112 -8.09 -13.78 13.61
C HIS A 112 -7.81 -12.36 14.14
N LEU A 113 -7.55 -11.40 13.26
CA LEU A 113 -7.33 -10.00 13.64
C LEU A 113 -8.67 -9.37 14.03
N THR A 114 -8.80 -9.02 15.30
CA THR A 114 -9.95 -8.28 15.86
C THR A 114 -9.55 -6.86 16.22
N PRO A 115 -10.28 -5.82 15.76
CA PRO A 115 -9.97 -4.44 16.14
C PRO A 115 -9.97 -4.31 17.65
N LYS A 116 -8.90 -3.75 18.22
CA LYS A 116 -8.95 -3.25 19.58
C LYS A 116 -10.07 -2.20 19.62
N ALA A 117 -10.81 -2.11 20.73
CA ALA A 117 -11.95 -1.21 20.86
C ALA A 117 -11.58 0.19 20.31
N PRO A 118 -12.50 0.87 19.58
CA PRO A 118 -12.16 2.09 18.88
C PRO A 118 -11.51 3.07 19.84
N VAL A 119 -10.27 3.47 19.53
CA VAL A 119 -9.66 4.63 20.16
C VAL A 119 -10.56 5.79 19.77
N ALA A 120 -11.19 6.43 20.76
CA ALA A 120 -12.03 7.59 20.53
C ALA A 120 -11.27 8.57 19.63
N ALA A 121 -11.91 9.01 18.55
CA ALA A 121 -11.29 9.94 17.62
C ALA A 121 -10.74 11.13 18.43
N PRO A 122 -9.45 11.49 18.26
CA PRO A 122 -8.97 12.73 18.84
C PRO A 122 -9.87 13.87 18.33
N GLY A 123 -10.35 14.70 19.26
CA GLY A 123 -11.12 15.90 18.92
C GLY A 123 -10.37 16.76 17.89
N PRO A 124 -11.08 17.59 17.12
CA PRO A 124 -10.54 18.23 15.93
C PRO A 124 -9.28 19.03 16.24
N ALA A 125 -8.12 18.46 15.90
CA ALA A 125 -6.83 19.12 15.94
C ALA A 125 -6.29 19.21 14.51
N LEU A 126 -7.00 19.98 13.67
CA LEU A 126 -6.43 20.49 12.43
C LEU A 126 -7.09 21.84 12.08
N ALA A 127 -6.63 22.88 12.75
CA ALA A 127 -6.87 24.27 12.38
C ALA A 127 -5.62 25.09 12.72
N ALA A 128 -4.51 24.84 12.03
CA ALA A 128 -3.36 25.74 11.97
C ALA A 128 -2.42 25.33 10.83
N ALA A 129 -2.88 25.55 9.59
CA ALA A 129 -2.02 25.72 8.44
C ALA A 129 -2.78 26.61 7.44
N GLN A 130 -2.74 27.92 7.70
CA GLN A 130 -2.85 28.98 6.71
C GLN A 130 -1.55 29.75 6.75
#